data_AF-A0A2N3DST1-F1
#
_entry.id   AF-A0A2N3DST1-F1
#
_cell.length_a   1.000
_cell.length_b   1.000
_cell.length_c   1.000
_cell.angle_alpha   90.00
_cell.angle_beta   90.00
_cell.angle_gamma   90.00
#
_symmetry.space_group_name_H-M   'P 1'
#
loop_
_entity.id
_entity.type
_entity.pdbx_description
1 polymer ?
#
loop_
_entity_poly.entity_id
_entity_poly.type
_entity_poly.pdbx_seq_one_letter_code
_entity_poly.pdbx_strand_id
1 'polypeptide(L)'
;MRLAGLGLAALILQACGGDAKADDDAVARHALATRAIAEAKSMPSTYHRDIALRAISRNLRWVDCDLAREAASAMEDKDELRTFGRCPDDLGGMEPSRPGKGEEPRCVEDVRRLISSGADKERRLRDYFDLDGPPRAVYALSCSFEATTMAADALPPGDTKVALLFRATSDGEPDSDRRMAVQRLRALLPRLDGDLRTEAQGWLDTADIDLIEDRPDAAIDRVRRAFEPQQAYGLIGHFLRERDIERAVTVTGLLPPSSDCTRYDEGLTGLFSAGLPHNAPVIADYLDHLRAGGIWDRLCPNGVGPDIAADLWLRAGKEEEALAAAAATGIPIRLARMRAEVADRQLRAGKPESARPLVLAGLAAAPQIDAGTAMDRTIAARLRIRILNQLVQIGEAGKAERLAASFPGPGWRGFAYSVMAAAKGRLAGRKAAVFVDDIGDVPVDR
;
A
#
# COMPACT_ATOMS: atom_id res chain seq x y z
N MET A 1 51.65 -47.01 3.07
CA MET A 1 50.21 -46.81 2.79
C MET A 1 49.48 -46.38 4.06
N ARG A 2 49.67 -45.13 4.48
CA ARG A 2 48.89 -44.45 5.53
C ARG A 2 48.49 -43.11 4.92
N LEU A 3 47.22 -42.94 4.56
CA LEU A 3 46.50 -41.68 4.28
C LEU A 3 45.19 -42.03 3.53
N ALA A 4 44.22 -42.59 4.25
CA ALA A 4 42.86 -42.78 3.72
C ALA A 4 41.80 -42.84 4.85
N GLY A 5 42.03 -42.13 5.96
CA GLY A 5 41.18 -42.25 7.17
C GLY A 5 40.72 -40.94 7.81
N LEU A 6 40.97 -39.77 7.19
CA LEU A 6 40.68 -38.47 7.81
C LEU A 6 39.69 -37.59 7.03
N GLY A 7 39.20 -38.04 5.86
CA GLY A 7 38.28 -37.26 5.02
C GLY A 7 36.79 -37.44 5.29
N LEU A 8 36.38 -38.52 5.99
CA LEU A 8 34.96 -38.86 6.14
C LEU A 8 34.30 -38.35 7.43
N ALA A 9 35.08 -37.96 8.44
CA ALA A 9 34.54 -37.45 9.71
C ALA A 9 34.12 -35.97 9.64
N ALA A 10 34.71 -35.18 8.73
CA ALA A 10 34.39 -33.76 8.57
C ALA A 10 33.10 -33.50 7.79
N LEU A 11 32.65 -34.45 6.95
CA LEU A 11 31.41 -34.33 6.17
C LEU A 11 30.16 -34.83 6.93
N ILE A 12 30.33 -35.60 8.01
CA ILE A 12 29.20 -36.07 8.84
C ILE A 12 28.84 -35.04 9.94
N LEU A 13 29.80 -34.22 10.39
CA LEU A 13 29.55 -33.15 11.38
C LEU A 13 28.82 -31.92 10.83
N GLN A 14 28.74 -31.74 9.51
CA GLN A 14 27.91 -30.69 8.88
C GLN A 14 26.46 -31.11 8.63
N ALA A 15 26.15 -32.41 8.65
CA ALA A 15 24.80 -32.92 8.43
C ALA A 15 23.95 -32.97 9.72
N CYS A 16 24.56 -33.08 10.91
CA CYS A 16 23.83 -33.15 12.19
C CYS A 16 23.64 -31.80 12.90
N GLY A 17 24.27 -30.71 12.41
CA GLY A 17 24.15 -29.38 13.01
C GLY A 17 22.96 -28.54 12.49
N GLY A 18 22.36 -28.95 11.37
CA GLY A 18 21.20 -28.27 10.77
C GLY A 18 19.88 -28.61 11.47
N ASP A 19 19.66 -29.88 11.79
CA ASP A 19 18.40 -30.36 12.37
C ASP A 19 18.23 -29.89 13.82
N ALA A 20 19.27 -29.96 14.65
CA ALA A 20 19.20 -29.50 16.04
C ALA A 20 18.90 -27.99 16.16
N LYS A 21 19.47 -27.18 15.26
CA LYS A 21 19.22 -25.74 15.23
C LYS A 21 17.82 -25.41 14.71
N ALA A 22 17.34 -26.15 13.70
CA ALA A 22 15.98 -26.00 13.18
C ALA A 22 14.92 -26.38 14.22
N ASP A 23 15.18 -27.44 15.00
CA ASP A 23 14.32 -27.87 16.10
C ASP A 23 14.31 -26.87 17.26
N ASP A 24 15.48 -26.35 17.67
CA ASP A 24 15.58 -25.31 18.70
C ASP A 24 14.83 -24.02 18.29
N ASP A 25 14.96 -23.60 17.01
CA ASP A 25 14.26 -22.45 16.48
C ASP A 25 12.74 -22.68 16.39
N ALA A 26 12.29 -23.91 16.08
CA ALA A 26 10.89 -24.29 16.08
C ALA A 26 10.29 -24.28 17.49
N VAL A 27 11.00 -24.82 18.48
CA VAL A 27 10.60 -24.83 19.90
C VAL A 27 10.52 -23.40 20.44
N ALA A 28 11.53 -22.57 20.19
CA ALA A 28 11.53 -21.17 20.64
C ALA A 28 10.37 -20.38 20.03
N ARG A 29 10.03 -20.64 18.77
CA ARG A 29 8.90 -20.02 18.09
C ARG A 29 7.55 -20.48 18.64
N HIS A 30 7.39 -21.77 18.89
CA HIS A 30 6.18 -22.32 19.52
C HIS A 30 5.98 -21.70 20.91
N ALA A 31 7.04 -21.60 21.73
CA ALA A 31 6.97 -20.98 23.05
C ALA A 31 6.53 -19.50 22.99
N LEU A 32 7.01 -18.72 22.01
CA LEU A 32 6.56 -17.34 21.79
C LEU A 32 5.08 -17.29 21.40
N ALA A 33 4.63 -18.19 20.53
CA ALA A 33 3.23 -18.28 20.10
C ALA A 33 2.29 -18.67 21.25
N THR A 34 2.66 -19.66 22.06
CA THR A 34 1.91 -20.03 23.28
C THR A 34 1.83 -18.87 24.25
N ARG A 35 2.95 -18.17 24.47
CA ARG A 35 2.99 -16.99 25.35
C ARG A 35 2.09 -15.86 24.84
N ALA A 36 2.06 -15.62 23.53
CA ALA A 36 1.19 -14.63 22.92
C ALA A 36 -0.28 -14.86 23.27
N ILE A 37 -0.74 -16.11 23.13
CA ILE A 37 -2.12 -16.52 23.42
C ILE A 37 -2.42 -16.43 24.92
N ALA A 38 -1.49 -16.89 25.76
CA ALA A 38 -1.65 -16.84 27.22
C ALA A 38 -1.81 -15.39 27.72
N GLU A 39 -1.01 -14.45 27.22
CA GLU A 39 -1.16 -13.03 27.54
C GLU A 39 -2.54 -12.52 27.13
N ALA A 40 -2.97 -12.72 25.87
CA ALA A 40 -4.28 -12.26 25.43
C ALA A 40 -5.44 -12.90 26.20
N LYS A 41 -5.37 -14.20 26.53
CA LYS A 41 -6.39 -14.91 27.34
C LYS A 41 -6.50 -14.38 28.77
N SER A 42 -5.46 -13.72 29.29
CA SER A 42 -5.52 -13.09 30.62
C SER A 42 -6.36 -11.79 30.64
N MET A 43 -6.71 -11.24 29.47
CA MET A 43 -7.64 -10.12 29.38
C MET A 43 -9.07 -10.57 29.72
N PRO A 44 -9.91 -9.69 30.32
CA PRO A 44 -11.33 -9.94 30.47
C PRO A 44 -12.01 -10.24 29.13
N SER A 45 -13.03 -11.09 29.18
CA SER A 45 -13.89 -11.44 28.02
C SER A 45 -14.62 -10.21 27.51
N THR A 46 -14.03 -9.54 26.53
CA THR A 46 -14.46 -8.23 26.02
C THR A 46 -14.04 -8.11 24.56
N TYR A 47 -14.64 -7.15 23.86
CA TYR A 47 -14.28 -6.77 22.49
C TYR A 47 -12.77 -6.55 22.28
N HIS A 48 -12.08 -5.91 23.23
CA HIS A 48 -10.64 -5.65 23.12
C HIS A 48 -9.79 -6.93 23.17
N ARG A 49 -10.21 -7.94 23.95
CA ARG A 49 -9.55 -9.25 23.96
C ARG A 49 -9.67 -9.92 22.59
N ASP A 50 -10.86 -9.88 22.00
CA ASP A 50 -11.12 -10.51 20.71
C ASP A 50 -10.32 -9.84 19.58
N ILE A 51 -10.15 -8.53 19.60
CA ILE A 51 -9.24 -7.85 18.65
C ILE A 51 -7.79 -8.34 18.82
N ALA A 52 -7.28 -8.42 20.05
CA ALA A 52 -5.93 -8.91 20.31
C ALA A 52 -5.75 -10.36 19.84
N LEU A 53 -6.69 -11.24 20.16
CA LEU A 53 -6.71 -12.65 19.72
C LEU A 53 -6.79 -12.77 18.19
N ARG A 54 -7.58 -11.93 17.52
CA ARG A 54 -7.67 -11.88 16.06
C ARG A 54 -6.32 -11.51 15.43
N ALA A 55 -5.68 -10.46 15.94
CA ALA A 55 -4.36 -10.02 15.45
C ALA A 55 -3.28 -11.09 15.69
N ILE A 56 -3.29 -11.75 16.86
CA ILE A 56 -2.40 -12.88 17.18
C ILE A 56 -2.66 -14.05 16.21
N SER A 57 -3.92 -14.43 16.03
CA SER A 57 -4.33 -15.53 15.14
C SER A 57 -3.81 -15.32 13.71
N ARG A 58 -3.91 -14.09 13.18
CA ARG A 58 -3.40 -13.75 11.84
C ARG A 58 -1.89 -13.86 11.71
N ASN A 59 -1.13 -13.41 12.71
CA ASN A 59 0.32 -13.56 12.74
C ASN A 59 0.75 -15.03 12.83
N LEU A 60 0.03 -15.85 13.60
CA LEU A 60 0.35 -17.25 13.79
C LEU A 60 -0.11 -18.16 12.66
N ARG A 61 -1.07 -17.73 11.82
CA ARG A 61 -1.73 -18.54 10.78
C ARG A 61 -0.79 -19.39 9.93
N TRP A 62 0.34 -18.82 9.55
CA TRP A 62 1.31 -19.44 8.62
C TRP A 62 2.53 -20.03 9.33
N VAL A 63 2.54 -19.95 10.66
CA VAL A 63 3.70 -20.22 11.49
C VAL A 63 3.41 -21.36 12.45
N ASP A 64 2.21 -21.38 13.02
CA ASP A 64 1.70 -22.42 13.91
C ASP A 64 0.15 -22.43 13.81
N CYS A 65 -0.37 -23.25 12.89
CA CYS A 65 -1.79 -23.24 12.52
C CYS A 65 -2.70 -23.64 13.69
N ASP A 66 -2.23 -24.55 14.54
CA ASP A 66 -2.99 -25.04 15.68
C ASP A 66 -3.11 -23.97 16.76
N LEU A 67 -2.02 -23.27 17.08
CA LEU A 67 -2.07 -22.12 17.97
C LEU A 67 -2.86 -20.95 17.36
N ALA A 68 -2.79 -20.75 16.04
CA ALA A 68 -3.63 -19.75 15.37
C ALA A 68 -5.13 -20.06 15.50
N ARG A 69 -5.53 -21.33 15.37
CA ARG A 69 -6.90 -21.80 15.62
C ARG A 69 -7.28 -21.70 17.09
N GLU A 70 -6.36 -22.01 18.00
CA GLU A 70 -6.58 -21.86 19.43
C GLU A 70 -6.90 -20.40 19.77
N ALA A 71 -6.11 -19.44 19.27
CA ALA A 71 -6.35 -18.02 19.43
C ALA A 71 -7.74 -17.62 18.89
N ALA A 72 -8.10 -18.08 17.69
CA ALA A 72 -9.41 -17.78 17.10
C ALA A 72 -10.57 -18.45 17.86
N SER A 73 -10.36 -19.64 18.40
CA SER A 73 -11.36 -20.35 19.20
C SER A 73 -11.62 -19.70 20.57
N ALA A 74 -10.68 -18.89 21.07
CA ALA A 74 -10.80 -18.20 22.34
C ALA A 74 -11.61 -16.88 22.26
N MET A 75 -11.94 -16.41 21.05
CA MET A 75 -12.79 -15.23 20.84
C MET A 75 -14.26 -15.53 21.10
N GLU A 76 -15.06 -14.54 21.49
CA GLU A 76 -16.52 -14.66 21.55
C GLU A 76 -17.11 -14.74 20.14
N ASP A 77 -16.64 -13.86 19.26
CA ASP A 77 -16.97 -13.87 17.83
C ASP A 77 -16.13 -14.92 17.08
N LYS A 78 -16.82 -15.91 16.51
CA LYS A 78 -16.21 -17.02 15.76
C LYS A 78 -15.98 -16.71 14.28
N ASP A 79 -16.20 -15.48 13.82
CA ASP A 79 -16.03 -15.11 12.41
C ASP A 79 -14.61 -15.36 11.88
N GLU A 80 -13.58 -15.14 12.70
CA GLU A 80 -12.20 -15.42 12.26
C GLU A 80 -11.98 -16.93 12.00
N LEU A 81 -12.65 -17.84 12.72
CA LEU A 81 -12.56 -19.28 12.46
C LEU A 81 -13.08 -19.64 11.07
N ARG A 82 -14.05 -18.89 10.55
CA ARG A 82 -14.60 -19.08 9.18
C ARG A 82 -13.57 -18.74 8.11
N THR A 83 -12.52 -17.99 8.45
CA THR A 83 -11.43 -17.63 7.52
C THR A 83 -10.33 -18.69 7.44
N PHE A 84 -10.37 -19.72 8.28
CA PHE A 84 -9.40 -20.82 8.22
C PHE A 84 -9.79 -21.83 7.13
N GLY A 85 -9.01 -21.87 6.04
CA GLY A 85 -9.01 -22.98 5.07
C GLY A 85 -8.22 -24.21 5.56
N ARG A 86 -7.85 -25.12 4.64
CA ARG A 86 -6.84 -26.17 4.92
C ARG A 86 -5.49 -25.48 5.21
N CYS A 87 -4.86 -25.80 6.35
CA CYS A 87 -3.49 -25.36 6.64
C CYS A 87 -2.58 -25.89 5.51
N PRO A 88 -1.70 -25.08 4.91
CA PRO A 88 -0.77 -25.58 3.91
C PRO A 88 0.41 -26.21 4.63
N ASP A 89 0.39 -27.54 4.75
CA ASP A 89 1.55 -28.27 5.24
C ASP A 89 2.61 -28.46 4.15
N ASP A 90 2.27 -28.33 2.86
CA ASP A 90 3.22 -28.34 1.75
C ASP A 90 2.57 -27.78 0.48
N LEU A 91 2.93 -26.56 0.04
CA LEU A 91 2.54 -26.05 -1.28
C LEU A 91 3.65 -25.18 -1.87
N GLY A 92 4.51 -25.80 -2.67
CA GLY A 92 5.15 -25.13 -3.79
C GLY A 92 4.07 -24.48 -4.67
N GLY A 93 4.29 -23.22 -5.05
CA GLY A 93 3.61 -22.64 -6.21
C GLY A 93 2.31 -21.85 -6.02
N MET A 94 1.77 -21.64 -4.81
CA MET A 94 0.74 -20.59 -4.65
C MET A 94 1.40 -19.25 -4.27
N GLU A 95 1.57 -18.42 -5.30
CA GLU A 95 1.66 -16.97 -5.17
C GLU A 95 0.39 -16.42 -4.51
N PRO A 96 0.46 -15.28 -3.80
CA PRO A 96 -0.72 -14.62 -3.29
C PRO A 96 -1.60 -14.27 -4.49
N SER A 97 -2.81 -14.83 -4.53
CA SER A 97 -3.81 -14.51 -5.53
C SER A 97 -4.00 -12.99 -5.57
N ARG A 98 -3.51 -12.35 -6.63
CA ARG A 98 -4.03 -11.05 -7.05
C ARG A 98 -5.54 -11.19 -7.23
N PRO A 99 -6.37 -10.30 -6.65
CA PRO A 99 -7.76 -10.20 -7.11
C PRO A 99 -7.69 -9.73 -8.57
N GLY A 100 -8.31 -10.45 -9.50
CA GLY A 100 -8.43 -9.96 -10.89
C GLY A 100 -8.33 -10.95 -12.04
N LYS A 101 -8.37 -12.28 -11.85
CA LYS A 101 -8.37 -13.22 -13.01
C LYS A 101 -9.61 -14.11 -13.16
N GLY A 102 -10.62 -13.95 -12.30
CA GLY A 102 -11.84 -14.78 -12.33
C GLY A 102 -13.14 -14.06 -12.71
N GLU A 103 -13.16 -12.73 -12.77
CA GLU A 103 -14.38 -11.94 -12.95
C GLU A 103 -14.64 -11.52 -14.42
N GLU A 104 -13.60 -11.36 -15.24
CA GLU A 104 -13.70 -10.91 -16.64
C GLU A 104 -14.64 -11.76 -17.52
N PRO A 105 -14.61 -13.12 -17.50
CA PRO A 105 -15.47 -13.92 -18.37
C PRO A 105 -16.95 -13.81 -17.99
N ARG A 106 -17.24 -13.49 -16.72
CA ARG A 106 -18.60 -13.46 -16.19
C ARG A 106 -19.32 -12.16 -16.57
N CYS A 107 -18.62 -11.03 -16.55
CA CYS A 107 -19.24 -9.76 -16.94
C CYS A 107 -19.63 -9.73 -18.43
N VAL A 108 -18.76 -10.19 -19.33
CA VAL A 108 -19.07 -10.22 -20.78
C VAL A 108 -20.33 -11.04 -21.04
N GLU A 109 -20.48 -12.19 -20.38
CA GLU A 109 -21.66 -13.05 -20.53
C GLU A 109 -22.94 -12.45 -19.92
N ASP A 110 -22.83 -11.76 -18.79
CA ASP A 110 -23.95 -11.02 -18.21
C ASP A 110 -24.44 -9.92 -19.15
N VAL A 111 -23.53 -9.13 -19.72
CA VAL A 111 -23.86 -8.07 -20.69
C VAL A 111 -24.54 -8.65 -21.94
N ARG A 112 -24.04 -9.77 -22.49
CA ARG A 112 -24.71 -10.44 -23.63
C ARG A 112 -26.15 -10.84 -23.31
N ARG A 113 -26.39 -11.37 -22.11
CA ARG A 113 -27.74 -11.73 -21.65
C ARG A 113 -28.64 -10.51 -21.50
N LEU A 114 -28.11 -9.39 -20.99
CA LEU A 114 -28.86 -8.14 -20.86
C LEU A 114 -29.21 -7.52 -22.21
N ILE A 115 -28.27 -7.50 -23.17
CA ILE A 115 -28.51 -7.03 -24.54
C ILE A 115 -29.63 -7.82 -25.22
N SER A 116 -29.68 -9.13 -24.98
CA SER A 116 -30.68 -10.04 -25.56
C SER A 116 -32.08 -9.88 -24.96
N SER A 117 -32.25 -9.06 -23.91
CA SER A 117 -33.50 -8.98 -23.13
C SER A 117 -34.58 -8.03 -23.70
N GLY A 118 -34.38 -7.45 -24.88
CA GLY A 118 -35.43 -6.73 -25.62
C GLY A 118 -35.69 -5.31 -25.12
N ALA A 119 -36.96 -4.95 -24.92
CA ALA A 119 -37.43 -3.55 -24.77
C ALA A 119 -36.87 -2.81 -23.55
N ASP A 120 -36.44 -3.53 -22.51
CA ASP A 120 -35.92 -2.96 -21.26
C ASP A 120 -34.39 -2.91 -21.18
N LYS A 121 -33.70 -3.22 -22.28
CA LYS A 121 -32.23 -3.38 -22.28
C LYS A 121 -31.49 -2.15 -21.74
N GLU A 122 -31.94 -0.94 -22.07
CA GLU A 122 -31.24 0.29 -21.69
C GLU A 122 -31.27 0.51 -20.19
N ARG A 123 -32.46 0.46 -19.57
CA ARG A 123 -32.63 0.55 -18.12
C ARG A 123 -31.78 -0.50 -17.40
N ARG A 124 -31.81 -1.74 -17.87
CA ARG A 124 -31.05 -2.84 -17.23
C ARG A 124 -29.54 -2.68 -17.37
N LEU A 125 -29.05 -2.12 -18.48
CA LEU A 125 -27.63 -1.80 -18.64
C LEU A 125 -27.23 -0.62 -17.73
N ARG A 126 -28.08 0.41 -17.60
CA ARG A 126 -27.84 1.51 -16.63
C ARG A 126 -27.71 0.98 -15.20
N ASP A 127 -28.63 0.12 -14.78
CA ASP A 127 -28.63 -0.50 -13.45
C ASP A 127 -27.39 -1.40 -13.26
N TYR A 128 -27.04 -2.21 -14.27
CA TYR A 128 -25.91 -3.15 -14.18
C TYR A 128 -24.57 -2.44 -14.06
N PHE A 129 -24.38 -1.32 -14.77
CA PHE A 129 -23.17 -0.51 -14.68
C PHE A 129 -23.22 0.57 -13.59
N ASP A 130 -24.32 0.66 -12.84
CA ASP A 130 -24.55 1.67 -11.79
C ASP A 130 -24.32 3.11 -12.29
N LEU A 131 -24.88 3.45 -13.47
CA LEU A 131 -24.67 4.75 -14.11
C LEU A 131 -25.40 5.91 -13.41
N ASP A 132 -26.42 5.60 -12.61
CA ASP A 132 -27.23 6.55 -11.84
C ASP A 132 -26.83 6.63 -10.36
N GLY A 133 -25.85 5.84 -9.93
CA GLY A 133 -25.28 5.90 -8.59
C GLY A 133 -24.46 7.18 -8.37
N PRO A 134 -24.32 7.66 -7.12
CA PRO A 134 -23.38 8.75 -6.83
C PRO A 134 -21.97 8.34 -7.31
N PRO A 135 -21.12 9.27 -7.79
CA PRO A 135 -19.76 8.95 -8.25
C PRO A 135 -18.97 8.33 -7.09
N ARG A 136 -18.98 6.99 -7.02
CA ARG A 136 -18.24 6.24 -6.02
C ARG A 136 -16.83 6.10 -6.53
N ALA A 137 -15.91 6.79 -5.87
CA ALA A 137 -14.50 6.47 -5.97
C ALA A 137 -14.34 4.96 -5.61
N VAL A 138 -13.85 4.17 -6.57
CA VAL A 138 -13.06 2.93 -6.38
C VAL A 138 -13.77 1.56 -6.34
N TYR A 139 -15.11 1.39 -6.39
CA TYR A 139 -15.68 0.02 -6.34
C TYR A 139 -16.93 -0.24 -7.20
N ALA A 140 -17.06 0.38 -8.37
CA ALA A 140 -18.02 -0.15 -9.34
C ALA A 140 -17.45 -1.45 -9.93
N LEU A 141 -18.25 -2.53 -10.00
CA LEU A 141 -17.84 -3.82 -10.58
C LEU A 141 -17.00 -3.56 -11.85
N SER A 142 -15.71 -3.92 -11.80
CA SER A 142 -14.76 -3.68 -12.88
C SER A 142 -15.05 -4.66 -14.02
N CYS A 143 -16.11 -4.38 -14.75
CA CYS A 143 -16.36 -4.98 -16.04
C CYS A 143 -15.29 -4.53 -17.02
N SER A 144 -14.80 -5.47 -17.84
CA SER A 144 -13.77 -5.18 -18.84
C SER A 144 -14.25 -4.15 -19.87
N PHE A 145 -13.30 -3.45 -20.47
CA PHE A 145 -13.52 -2.60 -21.63
C PHE A 145 -14.37 -3.25 -22.73
N GLU A 146 -14.16 -4.55 -23.01
CA GLU A 146 -14.97 -5.31 -23.96
C GLU A 146 -16.46 -5.29 -23.59
N ALA A 147 -16.79 -5.59 -22.32
CA ALA A 147 -18.17 -5.62 -21.86
C ALA A 147 -18.82 -4.23 -21.90
N THR A 148 -18.08 -3.18 -21.50
CA THR A 148 -18.58 -1.80 -21.52
C THR A 148 -18.83 -1.29 -22.94
N THR A 149 -17.90 -1.55 -23.87
CA THR A 149 -18.08 -1.14 -25.27
C THR A 149 -19.16 -1.96 -25.98
N MET A 150 -19.29 -3.25 -25.68
CA MET A 150 -20.39 -4.10 -26.17
C MET A 150 -21.75 -3.59 -25.73
N ALA A 151 -21.89 -3.19 -24.46
CA ALA A 151 -23.11 -2.57 -23.94
C ALA A 151 -23.43 -1.26 -24.66
N ALA A 152 -22.43 -0.39 -24.88
CA ALA A 152 -22.60 0.87 -25.60
C ALA A 152 -23.03 0.67 -27.07
N ASP A 153 -22.45 -0.33 -27.75
CA ASP A 153 -22.75 -0.63 -29.15
C ASP A 153 -24.19 -1.14 -29.34
N ALA A 154 -24.76 -1.82 -28.34
CA ALA A 154 -26.13 -2.29 -28.35
C ALA A 154 -27.20 -1.20 -28.19
N LEU A 155 -26.80 0.02 -27.81
CA LEU A 155 -27.71 1.14 -27.53
C LEU A 155 -27.76 2.16 -28.68
N PRO A 156 -28.92 2.82 -28.89
CA PRO A 156 -28.99 3.99 -29.77
C PRO A 156 -28.17 5.16 -29.21
N PRO A 157 -27.89 6.21 -30.00
CA PRO A 157 -27.36 7.47 -29.48
C PRO A 157 -28.27 8.03 -28.37
N GLY A 158 -27.67 8.41 -27.24
CA GLY A 158 -28.38 8.89 -26.04
C GLY A 158 -27.50 8.79 -24.80
N ASP A 159 -27.98 9.34 -23.67
CA ASP A 159 -27.21 9.51 -22.42
C ASP A 159 -26.48 8.24 -21.98
N THR A 160 -27.18 7.10 -21.97
CA THR A 160 -26.62 5.82 -21.52
C THR A 160 -25.42 5.38 -22.37
N LYS A 161 -25.48 5.59 -23.69
CA LYS A 161 -24.37 5.24 -24.58
C LYS A 161 -23.18 6.15 -24.35
N VAL A 162 -23.42 7.45 -24.17
CA VAL A 162 -22.36 8.43 -23.89
C VAL A 162 -21.68 8.11 -22.56
N ALA A 163 -22.44 7.84 -21.50
CA ALA A 163 -21.93 7.48 -20.18
C ALA A 163 -21.08 6.19 -20.19
N LEU A 164 -21.50 5.15 -20.93
CA LEU A 164 -20.72 3.92 -21.08
C LEU A 164 -19.41 4.15 -21.85
N LEU A 165 -19.44 4.93 -22.94
CA LEU A 165 -18.23 5.26 -23.68
C LEU A 165 -17.27 6.14 -22.86
N PHE A 166 -17.79 7.09 -22.09
CA PHE A 166 -16.99 7.90 -21.17
C PHE A 166 -16.36 7.02 -20.08
N ARG A 167 -17.13 6.11 -19.48
CA ARG A 167 -16.59 5.15 -18.52
C ARG A 167 -15.48 4.29 -19.11
N ALA A 168 -15.58 3.89 -20.38
CA ALA A 168 -14.55 3.14 -21.09
C ALA A 168 -13.24 3.94 -21.32
N THR A 169 -13.21 5.24 -21.00
CA THR A 169 -11.98 6.06 -20.99
C THR A 169 -11.24 6.06 -19.64
N SER A 170 -11.79 5.41 -18.61
CA SER A 170 -11.26 5.43 -17.23
C SER A 170 -9.91 4.74 -17.08
N ASP A 171 -9.22 5.09 -15.98
CA ASP A 171 -7.94 4.50 -15.60
C ASP A 171 -8.06 2.99 -15.29
N GLY A 172 -7.20 2.19 -15.92
CA GLY A 172 -7.14 0.74 -15.76
C GLY A 172 -7.09 -0.03 -17.07
N GLU A 173 -7.57 0.59 -18.17
CA GLU A 173 -7.60 -0.01 -19.50
C GLU A 173 -6.37 0.36 -20.33
N PRO A 174 -5.95 -0.48 -21.31
CA PRO A 174 -4.87 -0.14 -22.23
C PRO A 174 -5.14 1.15 -23.03
N ASP A 175 -4.09 1.93 -23.34
CA ASP A 175 -4.22 3.19 -24.09
C ASP A 175 -4.85 3.04 -25.48
N SER A 176 -4.67 1.88 -26.12
CA SER A 176 -5.34 1.55 -27.38
C SER A 176 -6.86 1.55 -27.25
N ASP A 177 -7.34 1.03 -26.13
CA ASP A 177 -8.75 0.78 -25.87
C ASP A 177 -9.42 2.09 -25.46
N ARG A 178 -8.76 2.85 -24.57
CA ARG A 178 -9.17 4.22 -24.22
C ARG A 178 -9.26 5.11 -25.46
N ARG A 179 -8.27 5.07 -26.36
CA ARG A 179 -8.33 5.80 -27.64
C ARG A 179 -9.51 5.39 -28.50
N MET A 180 -9.82 4.10 -28.58
CA MET A 180 -10.98 3.63 -29.32
C MET A 180 -12.28 4.17 -28.71
N ALA A 181 -12.42 4.19 -27.38
CA ALA A 181 -13.59 4.78 -26.72
C ALA A 181 -13.73 6.28 -27.04
N VAL A 182 -12.63 7.04 -26.98
CA VAL A 182 -12.61 8.47 -27.37
C VAL A 182 -13.04 8.67 -28.81
N GLN A 183 -12.51 7.88 -29.76
CA GLN A 183 -12.89 7.95 -31.17
C GLN A 183 -14.37 7.64 -31.38
N ARG A 184 -14.91 6.63 -30.69
CA ARG A 184 -16.34 6.27 -30.73
C ARG A 184 -17.21 7.40 -30.16
N LEU A 185 -16.79 8.04 -29.08
CA LEU A 185 -17.52 9.16 -28.48
C LEU A 185 -17.52 10.38 -29.42
N ARG A 186 -16.38 10.71 -30.05
CA ARG A 186 -16.30 11.77 -31.09
C ARG A 186 -17.20 11.50 -32.29
N ALA A 187 -17.23 10.26 -32.79
CA ALA A 187 -18.10 9.86 -33.89
C ALA A 187 -19.60 9.92 -33.52
N LEU A 188 -19.91 9.87 -32.22
CA LEU A 188 -21.27 9.95 -31.71
C LEU A 188 -21.79 11.40 -31.65
N LEU A 189 -20.93 12.39 -31.38
CA LEU A 189 -21.30 13.81 -31.20
C LEU A 189 -22.29 14.38 -32.24
N PRO A 190 -22.13 14.15 -33.57
CA PRO A 190 -23.05 14.71 -34.56
C PRO A 190 -24.47 14.13 -34.46
N ARG A 191 -24.66 13.02 -33.73
CA ARG A 191 -25.92 12.29 -33.57
C ARG A 191 -26.60 12.57 -32.23
N LEU A 192 -25.99 13.38 -31.36
CA LEU A 192 -26.53 13.73 -30.05
C LEU A 192 -27.33 15.04 -30.12
N ASP A 193 -28.33 15.18 -29.24
CA ASP A 193 -29.11 16.41 -29.07
C ASP A 193 -28.29 17.51 -28.36
N GLY A 194 -28.75 18.76 -28.42
CA GLY A 194 -27.95 19.95 -28.08
C GLY A 194 -27.27 19.92 -26.71
N ASP A 195 -28.01 19.59 -25.64
CA ASP A 195 -27.48 19.61 -24.28
C ASP A 195 -26.48 18.45 -24.06
N LEU A 196 -26.87 17.24 -24.44
CA LEU A 196 -26.02 16.05 -24.33
C LEU A 196 -24.77 16.14 -25.21
N ARG A 197 -24.87 16.75 -26.39
CA ARG A 197 -23.71 17.02 -27.26
C ARG A 197 -22.74 17.97 -26.58
N THR A 198 -23.25 19.02 -25.93
CA THR A 198 -22.43 20.01 -25.22
C THR A 198 -21.72 19.39 -24.02
N GLU A 199 -22.43 18.56 -23.26
CA GLU A 199 -21.86 17.82 -22.13
C GLU A 199 -20.79 16.82 -22.58
N ALA A 200 -21.09 15.98 -23.58
CA ALA A 200 -20.14 15.02 -24.14
C ALA A 200 -18.90 15.70 -24.75
N GLN A 201 -19.08 16.87 -25.37
CA GLN A 201 -17.98 17.69 -25.87
C GLN A 201 -17.12 18.21 -24.70
N GLY A 202 -17.74 18.68 -23.62
CA GLY A 202 -17.04 19.09 -22.40
C GLY A 202 -16.18 17.97 -21.79
N TRP A 203 -16.66 16.72 -21.81
CA TRP A 203 -15.87 15.57 -21.36
C TRP A 203 -14.67 15.27 -22.26
N LEU A 204 -14.86 15.38 -23.59
CA LEU A 204 -13.79 15.24 -24.58
C LEU A 204 -12.77 16.39 -24.53
N ASP A 205 -13.15 17.52 -23.96
CA ASP A 205 -12.33 18.71 -23.78
C ASP A 205 -11.62 18.75 -22.43
N THR A 206 -11.04 17.61 -22.03
CA THR A 206 -10.25 17.46 -20.80
C THR A 206 -8.80 17.10 -21.10
N ALA A 207 -7.90 17.43 -20.16
CA ALA A 207 -6.48 17.12 -20.30
C ALA A 207 -6.21 15.61 -20.40
N ASP A 208 -6.98 14.78 -19.71
CA ASP A 208 -6.85 13.32 -19.76
C ASP A 208 -7.18 12.77 -21.15
N ILE A 209 -8.15 13.35 -21.85
CA ILE A 209 -8.48 12.98 -23.23
C ILE A 209 -7.37 13.41 -24.19
N ASP A 210 -6.78 14.60 -23.99
CA ASP A 210 -5.61 15.04 -24.76
C ASP A 210 -4.43 14.06 -24.56
N LEU A 211 -4.21 13.53 -23.35
CA LEU A 211 -3.21 12.49 -23.10
C LEU A 211 -3.55 11.16 -23.77
N ILE A 212 -4.80 10.69 -23.66
CA ILE A 212 -5.26 9.46 -24.34
C ILE A 212 -5.00 9.56 -25.84
N GLU A 213 -5.20 10.72 -26.44
CA GLU A 213 -4.99 10.95 -27.87
C GLU A 213 -3.54 11.23 -28.28
N ASP A 214 -2.56 11.04 -27.39
CA ASP A 214 -1.14 11.29 -27.65
C ASP A 214 -0.87 12.76 -28.04
N ARG A 215 -1.57 13.69 -27.38
CA ARG A 215 -1.44 15.15 -27.54
C ARG A 215 -1.00 15.82 -26.23
N PRO A 216 0.17 15.46 -25.66
CA PRO A 216 0.60 15.94 -24.35
C PRO A 216 0.76 17.47 -24.29
N ASP A 217 1.24 18.11 -25.36
CA ASP A 217 1.41 19.56 -25.39
C ASP A 217 0.06 20.31 -25.36
N ALA A 218 -0.99 19.71 -25.96
CA ALA A 218 -2.36 20.26 -25.89
C ALA A 218 -2.92 20.14 -24.46
N ALA A 219 -2.64 19.03 -23.77
CA ALA A 219 -3.05 18.83 -22.38
C ALA A 219 -2.40 19.88 -21.44
N ILE A 220 -1.10 20.15 -21.64
CA ILE A 220 -0.37 21.20 -20.91
C ILE A 220 -0.96 22.58 -21.19
N ASP A 221 -1.21 22.91 -22.46
CA ASP A 221 -1.79 24.19 -22.85
C ASP A 221 -3.20 24.39 -22.27
N ARG A 222 -3.97 23.31 -22.12
CA ARG A 222 -5.30 23.35 -21.50
C ARG A 222 -5.21 23.73 -20.02
N VAL A 223 -4.36 23.05 -19.26
CA VAL A 223 -4.12 23.40 -17.84
C VAL A 223 -3.57 24.81 -17.69
N ARG A 224 -2.75 25.28 -18.64
CA ARG A 224 -2.25 26.66 -18.63
C ARG A 224 -3.38 27.69 -18.83
N ARG A 225 -4.40 27.40 -19.64
CA ARG A 225 -5.52 28.32 -19.92
C ARG A 225 -6.57 28.30 -18.81
N ALA A 226 -6.83 27.13 -18.23
CA ALA A 226 -7.81 26.92 -17.18
C ALA A 226 -7.17 26.02 -16.11
N PHE A 227 -6.51 26.66 -15.14
CA PHE A 227 -5.75 25.95 -14.13
C PHE A 227 -6.68 25.33 -13.08
N GLU A 228 -6.62 23.99 -12.99
CA GLU A 228 -7.28 23.19 -11.96
C GLU A 228 -6.20 22.30 -11.30
N PRO A 229 -5.93 22.44 -9.99
CA PRO A 229 -4.84 21.72 -9.32
C PRO A 229 -4.89 20.21 -9.53
N GLN A 230 -6.08 19.60 -9.47
CA GLN A 230 -6.26 18.16 -9.62
C GLN A 230 -5.88 17.68 -11.02
N GLN A 231 -6.21 18.45 -12.08
CA GLN A 231 -5.79 18.13 -13.45
C GLN A 231 -4.27 18.25 -13.59
N ALA A 232 -3.68 19.31 -13.03
CA ALA A 232 -2.22 19.48 -13.04
C ALA A 232 -1.51 18.31 -12.33
N TYR A 233 -2.01 17.87 -11.17
CA TYR A 233 -1.44 16.73 -10.44
C TYR A 233 -1.55 15.42 -11.23
N GLY A 234 -2.70 15.19 -11.88
CA GLY A 234 -2.91 14.02 -12.74
C GLY A 234 -1.91 13.97 -13.90
N LEU A 235 -1.73 15.09 -14.60
CA LEU A 235 -0.75 15.28 -15.67
C LEU A 235 0.70 15.05 -15.21
N ILE A 236 1.09 15.67 -14.09
CA ILE A 236 2.44 15.49 -13.52
C ILE A 236 2.65 14.01 -13.18
N GLY A 237 1.68 13.37 -12.51
CA GLY A 237 1.73 11.96 -12.19
C GLY A 237 1.84 11.06 -13.42
N HIS A 238 1.13 11.39 -14.50
CA HIS A 238 1.22 10.69 -15.79
C HIS A 238 2.61 10.81 -16.41
N PHE A 239 3.12 12.04 -16.60
CA PHE A 239 4.46 12.25 -17.18
C PHE A 239 5.56 11.58 -16.36
N LEU A 240 5.48 11.58 -15.04
CA LEU A 240 6.43 10.86 -14.20
C LEU A 240 6.34 9.34 -14.39
N ARG A 241 5.15 8.76 -14.58
CA ARG A 241 5.02 7.32 -14.90
C ARG A 241 5.66 6.97 -16.24
N GLU A 242 5.55 7.86 -17.22
CA GLU A 242 6.18 7.74 -18.54
C GLU A 242 7.68 8.12 -18.56
N ARG A 243 8.19 8.65 -17.45
CA ARG A 243 9.56 9.18 -17.30
C ARG A 243 9.84 10.41 -18.17
N ASP A 244 8.81 11.16 -18.54
CA ASP A 244 8.94 12.47 -19.18
C ASP A 244 9.12 13.56 -18.10
N ILE A 245 10.34 13.67 -17.59
CA ILE A 245 10.66 14.58 -16.48
C ILE A 245 10.46 16.05 -16.90
N GLU A 246 10.82 16.41 -18.12
CA GLU A 246 10.74 17.79 -18.62
C GLU A 246 9.28 18.29 -18.70
N ARG A 247 8.36 17.46 -19.21
CA ARG A 247 6.94 17.81 -19.21
C ARG A 247 6.35 17.85 -17.80
N ALA A 248 6.75 16.93 -16.92
CA ALA A 248 6.34 16.96 -15.52
C ALA A 248 6.78 18.29 -14.85
N VAL A 249 8.04 18.69 -15.02
CA VAL A 249 8.61 19.95 -14.51
C VAL A 249 7.88 21.16 -15.11
N THR A 250 7.55 21.12 -16.41
CA THR A 250 6.80 22.18 -17.09
C THR A 250 5.42 22.40 -16.46
N VAL A 251 4.66 21.33 -16.22
CA VAL A 251 3.33 21.43 -15.59
C VAL A 251 3.44 21.86 -14.13
N THR A 252 4.44 21.36 -13.40
CA THR A 252 4.72 21.81 -12.02
C THR A 252 5.04 23.30 -11.96
N GLY A 253 5.69 23.84 -13.00
CA GLY A 253 5.91 25.27 -13.18
C GLY A 253 4.62 26.11 -13.22
N LEU A 254 3.47 25.50 -13.53
CA LEU A 254 2.17 26.18 -13.56
C LEU A 254 1.50 26.26 -12.18
N LEU A 255 1.97 25.49 -11.20
CA LEU A 255 1.38 25.49 -9.86
C LEU A 255 1.53 26.88 -9.20
N PRO A 256 0.53 27.30 -8.38
CA PRO A 256 0.63 28.52 -7.62
C PRO A 256 1.71 28.39 -6.52
N PRO A 257 2.48 29.45 -6.24
CA PRO A 257 3.39 29.45 -5.12
C PRO A 257 2.61 29.45 -3.80
N SER A 258 3.19 28.83 -2.77
CA SER A 258 2.64 28.78 -1.43
C SER A 258 3.59 29.42 -0.44
N SER A 259 3.07 30.32 0.39
CA SER A 259 3.83 30.93 1.48
C SER A 259 4.02 29.97 2.67
N ASP A 260 3.23 28.90 2.74
CA ASP A 260 3.26 27.89 3.80
C ASP A 260 3.33 26.47 3.22
N CYS A 261 4.53 26.08 2.79
CA CYS A 261 4.81 24.71 2.37
C CYS A 261 5.07 23.75 3.55
N THR A 262 4.59 24.08 4.77
CA THR A 262 4.65 23.17 5.91
C THR A 262 3.39 22.32 6.05
N ARG A 263 2.33 22.66 5.32
CA ARG A 263 1.03 21.97 5.29
C ARG A 263 0.66 21.62 3.87
N TYR A 264 -0.34 20.75 3.73
CA TYR A 264 -0.91 20.43 2.43
C TYR A 264 -1.68 21.62 1.87
N ASP A 265 -1.40 21.95 0.62
CA ASP A 265 -2.01 23.05 -0.12
C ASP A 265 -2.40 22.63 -1.54
N GLU A 266 -2.81 23.61 -2.36
CA GLU A 266 -3.09 23.43 -3.79
C GLU A 266 -1.86 23.66 -4.69
N GLY A 267 -0.67 23.74 -4.08
CA GLY A 267 0.61 23.93 -4.73
C GLY A 267 1.50 22.69 -4.65
N LEU A 268 2.79 22.91 -4.38
CA LEU A 268 3.80 21.86 -4.46
C LEU A 268 3.61 20.76 -3.40
N THR A 269 3.13 21.10 -2.19
CA THR A 269 2.94 20.09 -1.14
C THR A 269 1.68 19.26 -1.37
N GLY A 270 0.65 19.85 -1.98
CA GLY A 270 -0.52 19.13 -2.47
C GLY A 270 -0.15 18.04 -3.48
N LEU A 271 0.71 18.37 -4.45
CA LEU A 271 1.23 17.41 -5.42
C LEU A 271 1.90 16.20 -4.74
N PHE A 272 2.75 16.44 -3.73
CA PHE A 272 3.46 15.36 -3.03
C PHE A 272 2.51 14.41 -2.29
N SER A 273 1.34 14.90 -1.91
CA SER A 273 0.28 14.14 -1.24
C SER A 273 -0.67 13.44 -2.20
N ALA A 274 -0.95 14.05 -3.36
CA ALA A 274 -1.82 13.50 -4.39
C ALA A 274 -1.30 12.18 -4.99
N GLY A 275 -0.02 11.85 -4.74
CA GLY A 275 0.54 10.53 -5.02
C GLY A 275 1.48 10.55 -6.22
N LEU A 276 2.74 10.90 -5.97
CA LEU A 276 3.83 10.64 -6.91
C LEU A 276 3.96 9.13 -7.19
N PRO A 277 4.43 8.72 -8.38
CA PRO A 277 4.56 7.29 -8.70
C PRO A 277 5.51 6.58 -7.74
N HIS A 278 5.30 5.29 -7.50
CA HIS A 278 6.16 4.48 -6.62
C HIS A 278 7.49 4.06 -7.30
N ASN A 279 8.24 5.02 -7.86
CA ASN A 279 9.52 4.79 -8.52
C ASN A 279 10.55 5.80 -8.00
N ALA A 280 11.41 5.36 -7.08
CA ALA A 280 12.36 6.22 -6.37
C ALA A 280 13.33 6.97 -7.31
N PRO A 281 14.01 6.31 -8.28
CA PRO A 281 14.85 7.01 -9.26
C PRO A 281 14.13 8.13 -10.04
N VAL A 282 12.89 7.89 -10.48
CA VAL A 282 12.10 8.90 -11.22
C VAL A 282 11.78 10.10 -10.33
N ILE A 283 11.38 9.84 -9.08
CA ILE A 283 11.12 10.93 -8.12
C ILE A 283 12.41 11.70 -7.85
N ALA A 284 13.54 11.03 -7.63
CA ALA A 284 14.82 11.70 -7.38
C ALA A 284 15.21 12.63 -8.53
N ASP A 285 15.13 12.14 -9.77
CA ASP A 285 15.45 12.90 -10.97
C ASP A 285 14.53 14.13 -11.13
N TYR A 286 13.24 13.93 -10.95
CA TYR A 286 12.24 15.01 -10.95
C TYR A 286 12.55 16.10 -9.91
N LEU A 287 12.86 15.71 -8.67
CA LEU A 287 13.18 16.66 -7.61
C LEU A 287 14.48 17.43 -7.89
N ASP A 288 15.45 16.80 -8.51
CA ASP A 288 16.71 17.44 -8.90
C ASP A 288 16.48 18.46 -10.03
N HIS A 289 15.62 18.17 -11.00
CA HIS A 289 15.22 19.13 -12.04
C HIS A 289 14.44 20.32 -11.47
N LEU A 290 13.50 20.09 -10.54
CA LEU A 290 12.78 21.18 -9.87
C LEU A 290 13.71 22.14 -9.13
N ARG A 291 14.76 21.60 -8.50
CA ARG A 291 15.78 22.38 -7.79
C ARG A 291 16.70 23.12 -8.76
N ALA A 292 17.24 22.43 -9.76
CA ALA A 292 18.14 23.02 -10.74
C ALA A 292 17.48 24.15 -11.54
N GLY A 293 16.19 24.01 -11.85
CA GLY A 293 15.40 25.04 -12.53
C GLY A 293 14.85 26.16 -11.63
N GLY A 294 15.11 26.13 -10.32
CA GLY A 294 14.59 27.12 -9.35
C GLY A 294 13.07 27.08 -9.15
N ILE A 295 12.36 26.10 -9.73
CA ILE A 295 10.91 25.94 -9.58
C ILE A 295 10.56 25.60 -8.13
N TRP A 296 11.39 24.79 -7.48
CA TRP A 296 11.24 24.44 -6.07
C TRP A 296 11.18 25.69 -5.18
N ASP A 297 12.16 26.57 -5.30
CA ASP A 297 12.26 27.78 -4.47
C ASP A 297 11.21 28.82 -4.85
N ARG A 298 10.82 28.90 -6.13
CA ARG A 298 9.70 29.74 -6.56
C ARG A 298 8.39 29.30 -5.90
N LEU A 299 8.12 27.99 -5.88
CA LEU A 299 6.88 27.45 -5.35
C LEU A 299 6.83 27.43 -3.83
N CYS A 300 7.97 27.22 -3.18
CA CYS A 300 8.13 27.17 -1.74
C CYS A 300 9.26 28.08 -1.28
N PRO A 301 9.09 29.41 -1.32
CA PRO A 301 10.16 30.37 -1.02
C PRO A 301 10.65 30.30 0.43
N ASN A 302 9.81 29.81 1.35
CA ASN A 302 10.17 29.59 2.75
C ASN A 302 10.66 28.16 3.03
N GLY A 303 10.87 27.36 1.98
CA GLY A 303 11.21 25.96 2.06
C GLY A 303 10.00 25.05 2.34
N VAL A 304 10.16 23.77 2.01
CA VAL A 304 9.21 22.72 2.37
C VAL A 304 9.42 22.31 3.82
N GLY A 305 8.34 22.16 4.58
CA GLY A 305 8.40 21.75 5.97
C GLY A 305 9.14 20.43 6.16
N PRO A 306 9.91 20.26 7.25
CA PRO A 306 10.79 19.11 7.44
C PRO A 306 10.05 17.77 7.44
N ASP A 307 8.79 17.74 7.91
CA ASP A 307 7.94 16.54 7.87
C ASP A 307 7.64 16.09 6.44
N ILE A 308 7.25 17.02 5.55
CA ILE A 308 6.94 16.72 4.15
C ILE A 308 8.23 16.38 3.39
N ALA A 309 9.30 17.12 3.64
CA ALA A 309 10.62 16.87 3.05
C ALA A 309 11.13 15.47 3.41
N ALA A 310 10.99 15.04 4.67
CA ALA A 310 11.39 13.72 5.12
C ALA A 310 10.71 12.59 4.34
N ASP A 311 9.37 12.64 4.23
CA ASP A 311 8.60 11.63 3.49
C ASP A 311 8.92 11.67 1.98
N LEU A 312 9.15 12.86 1.41
CA LEU A 312 9.49 13.03 -0.01
C LEU A 312 10.88 12.47 -0.35
N TRP A 313 11.91 12.82 0.43
CA TRP A 313 13.27 12.28 0.22
C TRP A 313 13.31 10.78 0.39
N LEU A 314 12.55 10.26 1.34
CA LEU A 314 12.38 8.84 1.48
C LEU A 314 11.78 8.27 0.20
N ARG A 315 10.67 8.78 -0.34
CA ARG A 315 10.11 8.29 -1.61
C ARG A 315 11.08 8.38 -2.79
N ALA A 316 11.95 9.39 -2.83
CA ALA A 316 13.03 9.54 -3.81
C ALA A 316 14.20 8.56 -3.62
N GLY A 317 14.22 7.76 -2.55
CA GLY A 317 15.35 6.89 -2.24
C GLY A 317 16.58 7.62 -1.68
N LYS A 318 16.43 8.91 -1.32
CA LYS A 318 17.45 9.77 -0.73
C LYS A 318 17.40 9.65 0.80
N GLU A 319 17.90 8.53 1.30
CA GLU A 319 17.71 8.10 2.70
C GLU A 319 18.41 9.02 3.72
N GLU A 320 19.60 9.54 3.39
CA GLU A 320 20.33 10.45 4.26
C GLU A 320 19.61 11.80 4.40
N GLU A 321 19.12 12.34 3.29
CA GLU A 321 18.32 13.56 3.26
C GLU A 321 16.98 13.39 3.99
N ALA A 322 16.36 12.22 3.88
CA ALA A 322 15.14 11.89 4.62
C ALA A 322 15.38 11.87 6.14
N LEU A 323 16.49 11.28 6.58
CA LEU A 323 16.88 11.24 7.99
C LEU A 323 17.26 12.63 8.51
N ALA A 324 17.97 13.43 7.72
CA ALA A 324 18.32 14.81 8.07
C ALA A 324 17.08 15.69 8.21
N ALA A 325 16.14 15.60 7.27
CA ALA A 325 14.86 16.32 7.33
C ALA A 325 14.02 15.87 8.54
N ALA A 326 13.93 14.56 8.80
CA ALA A 326 13.22 14.04 9.97
C ALA A 326 13.85 14.51 11.29
N ALA A 327 15.18 14.61 11.36
CA ALA A 327 15.87 15.15 12.54
C ALA A 327 15.60 16.65 12.73
N ALA A 328 15.54 17.43 11.64
CA ALA A 328 15.25 18.87 11.67
C ALA A 328 13.85 19.21 12.21
N THR A 329 12.91 18.25 12.23
CA THR A 329 11.60 18.43 12.88
C THR A 329 11.74 18.70 14.38
N GLY A 330 12.80 18.21 15.03
CA GLY A 330 12.93 18.22 16.48
C GLY A 330 11.98 17.28 17.21
N ILE A 331 11.17 16.49 16.50
CA ILE A 331 10.15 15.59 17.07
C ILE A 331 10.72 14.15 17.11
N PRO A 332 11.02 13.59 18.30
CA PRO A 332 11.69 12.28 18.41
C PRO A 332 10.97 11.14 17.68
N ILE A 333 9.63 11.10 17.73
CA ILE A 333 8.84 10.05 17.08
C ILE A 333 8.95 10.08 15.56
N ARG A 334 9.12 11.26 14.95
CA ARG A 334 9.30 11.42 13.50
C ARG A 334 10.62 10.82 13.06
N LEU A 335 11.71 11.16 13.75
CA LEU A 335 13.03 10.60 13.49
C LEU A 335 13.07 9.08 13.72
N ALA A 336 12.44 8.59 14.81
CA ALA A 336 12.37 7.16 15.10
C ALA A 336 11.59 6.39 14.01
N ARG A 337 10.45 6.94 13.54
CA ARG A 337 9.70 6.39 12.41
C ARG A 337 10.53 6.36 11.13
N MET A 338 11.20 7.46 10.79
CA MET A 338 12.03 7.55 9.58
C MET A 338 13.17 6.52 9.61
N ARG A 339 13.86 6.37 10.74
CA ARG A 339 14.88 5.32 10.93
C ARG A 339 14.33 3.92 10.73
N ALA A 340 13.14 3.63 11.24
CA ALA A 340 12.49 2.34 11.04
C ALA A 340 12.12 2.13 9.56
N GLU A 341 11.65 3.15 8.84
CA GLU A 341 11.31 3.02 7.41
C GLU A 341 12.55 2.81 6.52
N VAL A 342 13.64 3.54 6.78
CA VAL A 342 14.93 3.32 6.11
C VAL A 342 15.47 1.93 6.43
N ALA A 343 15.42 1.50 7.70
CA ALA A 343 15.85 0.16 8.09
C ALA A 343 15.05 -0.95 7.36
N ASP A 344 13.74 -0.78 7.20
CA ASP A 344 12.90 -1.73 6.48
C ASP A 344 13.33 -1.90 5.02
N ARG A 345 13.69 -0.80 4.35
CA ARG A 345 14.21 -0.84 2.97
C ARG A 345 15.53 -1.57 2.88
N GLN A 346 16.45 -1.29 3.81
CA GLN A 346 17.73 -1.98 3.89
C GLN A 346 17.55 -3.49 4.12
N LEU A 347 16.62 -3.87 5.00
CA LEU A 347 16.25 -5.27 5.23
C LEU A 347 15.67 -5.94 3.98
N ARG A 348 14.74 -5.29 3.27
CA ARG A 348 14.19 -5.79 2.00
C ARG A 348 15.25 -5.91 0.90
N ALA A 349 16.25 -5.03 0.92
CA ALA A 349 17.40 -5.09 0.02
C ALA A 349 18.46 -6.12 0.44
N GLY A 350 18.22 -6.91 1.51
CA GLY A 350 19.16 -7.93 1.99
C GLY A 350 20.40 -7.36 2.69
N LYS A 351 20.30 -6.16 3.28
CA LYS A 351 21.40 -5.44 3.94
C LYS A 351 21.16 -5.31 5.46
N PRO A 352 21.13 -6.41 6.23
CA PRO A 352 20.84 -6.38 7.67
C PRO A 352 21.89 -5.62 8.48
N GLU A 353 23.16 -5.64 8.07
CA GLU A 353 24.22 -4.90 8.77
C GLU A 353 24.09 -3.38 8.61
N SER A 354 23.61 -2.90 7.45
CA SER A 354 23.27 -1.48 7.26
C SER A 354 22.01 -1.09 8.02
N ALA A 355 21.04 -2.01 8.16
CA ALA A 355 19.82 -1.77 8.92
C ALA A 355 20.06 -1.73 10.44
N ARG A 356 20.98 -2.55 10.97
CA ARG A 356 21.26 -2.69 12.41
C ARG A 356 21.41 -1.36 13.15
N PRO A 357 22.30 -0.42 12.77
CA PRO A 357 22.45 0.86 13.48
C PRO A 357 21.17 1.71 13.43
N LEU A 358 20.41 1.68 12.33
CA LEU A 358 19.17 2.42 12.18
C LEU A 358 18.07 1.87 13.11
N VAL A 359 17.92 0.56 13.20
CA VAL A 359 16.95 -0.09 14.10
C VAL A 359 17.27 0.25 15.56
N LEU A 360 18.53 0.15 15.96
CA LEU A 360 18.94 0.44 17.34
C LEU A 360 18.77 1.93 17.69
N ALA A 361 19.14 2.83 16.78
CA ALA A 361 18.94 4.26 16.96
C ALA A 361 17.45 4.67 16.90
N GLY A 362 16.64 3.95 16.12
CA GLY A 362 15.19 4.10 16.07
C GLY A 362 14.54 3.70 17.38
N LEU A 363 14.95 2.55 17.95
CA LEU A 363 14.48 2.09 19.26
C LEU A 363 14.81 3.09 20.37
N ALA A 364 16.04 3.60 20.39
CA ALA A 364 16.47 4.55 21.41
C ALA A 364 15.72 5.89 21.33
N ALA A 365 15.29 6.31 20.14
CA ALA A 365 14.54 7.55 19.92
C ALA A 365 13.02 7.37 20.04
N ALA A 366 12.52 6.13 19.99
CA ALA A 366 11.09 5.85 20.07
C ALA A 366 10.53 6.26 21.44
N PRO A 367 9.44 7.05 21.49
CA PRO A 367 8.81 7.45 22.75
C PRO A 367 8.46 6.26 23.64
N GLN A 368 8.41 6.51 24.95
CA GLN A 368 7.90 5.50 25.89
C GLN A 368 6.41 5.28 25.69
N ILE A 369 5.98 4.03 25.82
CA ILE A 369 4.60 3.61 25.53
C ILE A 369 3.63 4.10 26.62
N ASP A 370 4.12 4.51 27.78
CA ASP A 370 3.32 4.99 28.92
C ASP A 370 3.25 6.52 29.03
N ALA A 371 3.81 7.25 28.07
CA ALA A 371 3.83 8.71 28.05
C ALA A 371 2.85 9.30 27.04
N GLY A 372 2.25 10.44 27.38
CA GLY A 372 1.38 11.22 26.49
C GLY A 372 -0.09 10.78 26.49
N THR A 373 -0.83 11.26 25.48
CA THR A 373 -2.25 10.93 25.29
C THR A 373 -2.45 9.48 24.85
N ALA A 374 -3.67 8.96 24.90
CA ALA A 374 -3.97 7.60 24.41
C ALA A 374 -3.56 7.39 22.93
N MET A 375 -3.70 8.43 22.10
CA MET A 375 -3.25 8.40 20.71
C MET A 375 -1.72 8.32 20.62
N ASP A 376 -0.99 9.13 21.39
CA ASP A 376 0.48 9.11 21.43
C ASP A 376 1.01 7.74 21.84
N ARG A 377 0.40 7.15 22.89
CA ARG A 377 0.73 5.80 23.37
C ARG A 377 0.52 4.75 22.28
N THR A 378 -0.57 4.85 21.52
CA THR A 378 -0.88 3.94 20.40
C THR A 378 0.11 4.08 19.25
N ILE A 379 0.47 5.31 18.86
CA ILE A 379 1.46 5.55 17.80
C ILE A 379 2.83 5.01 18.23
N ALA A 380 3.23 5.25 19.49
CA ALA A 380 4.48 4.74 20.04
C ALA A 380 4.50 3.20 20.09
N ALA A 381 3.40 2.57 20.50
CA ALA A 381 3.25 1.13 20.53
C ALA A 381 3.42 0.51 19.13
N ARG A 382 2.73 1.03 18.11
CA ARG A 382 2.85 0.57 16.71
C ARG A 382 4.26 0.70 16.17
N LEU A 383 4.89 1.85 16.39
CA LEU A 383 6.29 2.05 15.99
C LEU A 383 7.22 1.02 16.64
N ARG A 384 7.03 0.74 17.93
CA ARG A 384 7.82 -0.26 18.65
C ARG A 384 7.55 -1.70 18.19
N ILE A 385 6.33 -2.04 17.79
CA ILE A 385 6.04 -3.35 17.14
C ILE A 385 6.81 -3.48 15.83
N ARG A 386 6.82 -2.42 15.01
CA ARG A 386 7.60 -2.40 13.76
C ARG A 386 9.10 -2.59 14.02
N ILE A 387 9.65 -1.85 14.98
CA ILE A 387 11.06 -1.99 15.39
C ILE A 387 11.34 -3.38 15.97
N LEU A 388 10.42 -3.96 16.74
CA LEU A 388 10.54 -5.32 17.27
C LEU A 388 10.67 -6.37 16.17
N ASN A 389 9.84 -6.29 15.12
CA ASN A 389 9.97 -7.16 13.95
C ASN A 389 11.36 -7.00 13.29
N GLN A 390 11.84 -5.76 13.16
CA GLN A 390 13.15 -5.48 12.59
C GLN A 390 14.31 -5.99 13.44
N LEU A 391 14.21 -5.91 14.77
CA LEU A 391 15.18 -6.49 15.71
C LEU A 391 15.33 -8.01 15.48
N VAL A 392 14.22 -8.72 15.27
CA VAL A 392 14.27 -10.16 14.94
C VAL A 392 15.01 -10.39 13.62
N GLN A 393 14.71 -9.59 12.59
CA GLN A 393 15.35 -9.72 11.26
C GLN A 393 16.86 -9.44 11.26
N ILE A 394 17.36 -8.55 12.14
CA ILE A 394 18.80 -8.30 12.32
C ILE A 394 19.47 -9.24 13.34
N GLY A 395 18.76 -10.27 13.82
CA GLY A 395 19.31 -11.26 14.76
C GLY A 395 19.39 -10.80 16.22
N GLU A 396 18.74 -9.69 16.58
CA GLU A 396 18.72 -9.12 17.93
C GLU A 396 17.54 -9.66 18.77
N ALA A 397 17.35 -10.97 18.75
CA ALA A 397 16.18 -11.64 19.37
C ALA A 397 16.02 -11.31 20.87
N GLY A 398 17.13 -11.27 21.63
CA GLY A 398 17.08 -10.91 23.05
C GLY A 398 16.65 -9.46 23.31
N LYS A 399 16.95 -8.51 22.41
CA LYS A 399 16.43 -7.14 22.50
C LYS A 399 14.95 -7.10 22.12
N ALA A 400 14.55 -7.85 21.09
CA ALA A 400 13.15 -7.96 20.70
C ALA A 400 12.27 -8.54 21.83
N GLU A 401 12.73 -9.58 22.53
CA GLU A 401 12.02 -10.18 23.67
C GLU A 401 11.87 -9.19 24.84
N ARG A 402 12.93 -8.44 25.17
CA ARG A 402 12.86 -7.38 26.19
C ARG A 402 11.88 -6.27 25.79
N LEU A 403 11.85 -5.90 24.52
CA LEU A 403 10.90 -4.92 23.99
C LEU A 403 9.47 -5.44 24.06
N ALA A 404 9.22 -6.69 23.67
CA ALA A 404 7.91 -7.33 23.79
C ALA A 404 7.39 -7.34 25.24
N ALA A 405 8.27 -7.69 26.19
CA ALA A 405 7.94 -7.68 27.61
C ALA A 405 7.62 -6.29 28.17
N SER A 406 8.11 -5.22 27.53
CA SER A 406 7.91 -3.84 28.00
C SER A 406 6.56 -3.22 27.62
N PHE A 407 5.75 -3.87 26.77
CA PHE A 407 4.44 -3.33 26.41
C PHE A 407 3.48 -3.32 27.62
N PRO A 408 2.73 -2.22 27.84
CA PRO A 408 1.70 -2.18 28.86
C PRO A 408 0.48 -3.00 28.41
N GLY A 409 -0.12 -3.71 29.34
CA GLY A 409 -1.31 -4.51 29.10
C GLY A 409 -1.05 -5.87 28.39
N PRO A 410 -1.82 -6.90 28.73
CA PRO A 410 -1.67 -8.23 28.13
C PRO A 410 -1.96 -8.28 26.62
N GLY A 411 -2.85 -7.43 26.09
CA GLY A 411 -3.18 -7.44 24.66
C GLY A 411 -2.01 -7.05 23.76
N TRP A 412 -1.35 -5.91 24.06
CA TRP A 412 -0.19 -5.45 23.31
C TRP A 412 1.04 -6.35 23.49
N ARG A 413 1.28 -6.88 24.71
CA ARG A 413 2.34 -7.89 24.94
C ARG A 413 2.09 -9.16 24.14
N GLY A 414 0.86 -9.68 24.17
CA GLY A 414 0.47 -10.87 23.40
C GLY A 414 0.71 -10.67 21.91
N PHE A 415 0.26 -9.53 21.37
CA PHE A 415 0.51 -9.17 19.98
C PHE A 415 2.00 -9.07 19.64
N ALA A 416 2.80 -8.42 20.49
CA ALA A 416 4.25 -8.32 20.32
C ALA A 416 4.92 -9.70 20.21
N TYR A 417 4.58 -10.65 21.09
CA TYR A 417 5.11 -12.01 21.01
C TYR A 417 4.66 -12.75 19.75
N SER A 418 3.42 -12.53 19.28
CA SER A 418 2.96 -13.12 18.02
C SER A 418 3.72 -12.60 16.80
N VAL A 419 4.07 -11.31 16.78
CA VAL A 419 4.90 -10.69 15.74
C VAL A 419 6.30 -11.30 15.76
N MET A 420 6.89 -11.53 16.95
CA MET A 420 8.18 -12.21 17.06
C MET A 420 8.14 -13.64 16.53
N ALA A 421 7.11 -14.40 16.89
CA ALA A 421 6.93 -15.77 16.40
C ALA A 421 6.81 -15.79 14.87
N ALA A 422 6.02 -14.89 14.30
CA ALA A 422 5.85 -14.76 12.86
C ALA A 422 7.14 -14.36 12.14
N ALA A 423 7.88 -13.37 12.67
CA ALA A 423 9.15 -12.94 12.14
C ALA A 423 10.22 -14.05 12.15
N LYS A 424 10.33 -14.80 13.26
CA LYS A 424 11.19 -16.00 13.32
C LYS A 424 10.76 -17.08 12.32
N GLY A 425 9.45 -17.31 12.19
CA GLY A 425 8.90 -18.24 11.19
C GLY A 425 9.29 -17.86 9.77
N ARG A 426 9.23 -16.57 9.43
CA ARG A 426 9.66 -16.05 8.12
C ARG A 426 11.15 -16.27 7.86
N LEU A 427 12.02 -15.99 8.85
CA LEU A 427 13.46 -16.21 8.73
C LEU A 427 13.81 -17.69 8.53
N ALA A 428 13.01 -18.60 9.09
CA ALA A 428 13.10 -20.04 8.86
C ALA A 428 12.50 -20.50 7.51
N GLY A 429 12.20 -19.59 6.59
CA GLY A 429 11.70 -19.91 5.25
C GLY A 429 10.20 -20.22 5.16
N ARG A 430 9.41 -20.06 6.24
CA ARG A 430 7.95 -20.21 6.15
C ARG A 430 7.33 -19.01 5.42
N LYS A 431 6.23 -19.23 4.71
CA LYS A 431 5.39 -18.17 4.09
C LYS A 431 4.64 -17.37 5.15
N ALA A 432 5.35 -16.77 6.09
CA ALA A 432 4.79 -16.00 7.18
C ALA A 432 4.63 -14.53 6.76
N ALA A 433 3.38 -14.09 6.65
CA ALA A 433 3.06 -12.68 6.69
C ALA A 433 3.23 -12.19 8.14
N VAL A 434 3.90 -11.04 8.31
CA VAL A 434 4.05 -10.40 9.62
C VAL A 434 3.18 -9.15 9.60
N PHE A 435 2.06 -9.21 10.31
CA PHE A 435 1.12 -8.11 10.43
C PHE A 435 1.54 -7.24 11.62
N VAL A 436 2.24 -6.14 11.33
CA VAL A 436 2.77 -5.22 12.35
C VAL A 436 1.79 -4.10 12.73
N ASP A 437 0.76 -3.86 11.90
CA ASP A 437 -0.20 -2.76 12.06
C ASP A 437 -1.64 -3.26 12.36
N ASP A 438 -1.85 -4.58 12.52
CA ASP A 438 -3.18 -5.23 12.63
C ASP A 438 -3.90 -5.06 13.98
N ILE A 439 -3.21 -4.56 15.01
CA ILE A 439 -3.84 -4.24 16.29
C ILE A 439 -4.42 -2.81 16.24
N GLY A 440 -5.72 -2.74 15.98
CA GLY A 440 -6.57 -1.55 16.15
C GLY A 440 -7.24 -1.55 17.53
N ASP A 441 -7.54 -0.38 18.08
CA ASP A 441 -8.51 -0.20 19.18
C ASP A 441 -8.30 -0.98 20.49
N VAL A 442 -7.13 -1.57 20.74
CA VAL A 442 -6.78 -2.13 22.06
C VAL A 442 -6.15 -1.02 22.92
N PRO A 443 -6.76 -0.63 24.05
CA PRO A 443 -6.21 0.42 24.91
C PRO A 443 -4.78 0.10 25.33
N VAL A 444 -3.91 1.11 25.22
CA VAL A 444 -2.55 1.08 25.75
C VAL A 444 -2.60 1.57 27.19
N ASP A 445 -3.35 0.85 28.03
CA ASP A 445 -3.56 1.19 29.44
C ASP A 445 -3.01 0.07 30.34
N ARG A 446 -2.75 0.39 31.61
CA ARG A 446 -2.13 -0.52 32.58
C ARG A 446 -3.08 -1.58 33.10
#